data_AF-A0A485D3H2-F1
#
_entry.id   AF-A0A485D3H2-F1
#
_cell.length_a   1.000
_cell.length_b   1.000
_cell.length_c   1.000
_cell.angle_alpha   90.00
_cell.angle_beta   90.00
_cell.angle_gamma   90.00
#
_symmetry.space_group_name_H-M   'P 1'
#
loop_
_entity.id
_entity.type
_entity.pdbx_description
1 polymer ?
#
loop_
_entity_poly.entity_id
_entity_poly.type
_entity_poly.pdbx_seq_one_letter_code
_entity_poly.pdbx_strand_id
1 'polypeptide(L)' 'MGTPRFTPEFKEEAVRQITERGYTVAEVSDCLGVSAHSLYKWLRAIKPDNSVQHPRI' A
#
# COMPACT_ATOMS: atom_id res chain seq x y z
N MET A 1 4.68 -20.46 6.73
CA MET A 1 4.44 -19.40 5.71
C MET A 1 3.50 -18.38 6.33
N GLY A 2 3.98 -17.20 6.71
CA GLY A 2 3.12 -16.16 7.27
C GLY A 2 2.14 -15.71 6.19
N THR A 3 0.85 -15.81 6.47
CA THR A 3 -0.19 -15.34 5.55
C THR A 3 0.07 -13.87 5.20
N PRO A 4 -0.06 -13.45 3.92
CA PRO A 4 -0.03 -12.05 3.57
C PRO A 4 -1.11 -11.35 4.41
N ARG A 5 -0.68 -10.45 5.30
CA ARG A 5 -1.57 -9.78 6.27
C ARG A 5 -2.68 -8.96 5.60
N PHE A 6 -2.50 -8.64 4.31
CA PHE A 6 -3.42 -7.89 3.47
C PHE A 6 -3.47 -8.54 2.08
N THR A 7 -4.68 -8.75 1.57
CA THR A 7 -4.94 -9.29 0.24
C THR A 7 -4.54 -8.28 -0.85
N PRO A 8 -4.23 -8.71 -2.08
CA PRO A 8 -3.90 -7.79 -3.17
C PRO A 8 -5.04 -6.80 -3.45
N GLU A 9 -6.29 -7.25 -3.43
CA GLU A 9 -7.47 -6.42 -3.67
C GLU A 9 -7.58 -5.29 -2.63
N PHE A 10 -7.23 -5.58 -1.38
CA PHE A 10 -7.21 -4.59 -0.31
C PHE A 10 -6.18 -3.49 -0.57
N LYS A 11 -5.00 -3.86 -1.07
CA LYS A 11 -3.94 -2.89 -1.39
C LYS A 11 -4.33 -2.03 -2.58
N GLU A 12 -4.94 -2.63 -3.60
CA GLU A 12 -5.43 -1.93 -4.78
C GLU A 12 -6.49 -0.90 -4.39
N GLU A 13 -7.48 -1.27 -3.59
CA GLU A 13 -8.51 -0.34 -3.14
C GLU A 13 -7.92 0.79 -2.28
N ALA A 14 -6.98 0.49 -1.40
CA ALA A 14 -6.30 1.51 -0.60
C ALA A 14 -5.56 2.53 -1.49
N VAL A 15 -4.94 2.08 -2.58
CA VAL A 15 -4.28 3.00 -3.51
C VAL A 15 -5.28 3.74 -4.40
N ARG A 16 -6.36 3.09 -4.86
CA ARG A 16 -7.44 3.74 -5.61
C ARG A 16 -8.08 4.88 -4.83
N GLN A 17 -8.27 4.71 -3.52
CA GLN A 17 -8.75 5.79 -2.65
C GLN A 17 -7.83 7.02 -2.67
N ILE A 18 -6.52 6.81 -2.74
CA ILE A 18 -5.54 7.91 -2.79
C ILE A 18 -5.47 8.53 -4.20
N THR A 19 -5.45 7.70 -5.25
CA THR A 19 -5.19 8.17 -6.61
C THR A 19 -6.44 8.60 -7.36
N GLU A 20 -7.56 7.89 -7.20
CA GLU A 20 -8.81 8.17 -7.93
C GLU A 20 -9.75 9.06 -7.12
N ARG A 21 -9.88 8.81 -5.81
CA ARG A 21 -10.74 9.63 -4.94
C ARG A 21 -10.05 10.87 -4.39
N GLY A 22 -8.71 10.93 -4.48
CA GLY A 22 -7.91 12.06 -4.02
C GLY A 22 -7.77 12.17 -2.51
N TYR A 23 -8.05 11.10 -1.75
CA TYR A 23 -7.83 11.11 -0.31
C TYR A 23 -6.34 11.17 0.03
N THR A 24 -6.02 11.78 1.17
CA THR A 24 -4.64 11.81 1.63
C THR A 24 -4.23 10.45 2.19
N VAL A 25 -2.92 10.15 2.12
CA VAL A 25 -2.35 8.93 2.73
C VAL A 25 -2.69 8.84 4.22
N ALA A 26 -2.75 9.97 4.93
CA ALA A 26 -3.08 10.02 6.35
C ALA A 26 -4.54 9.60 6.62
N GLU A 27 -5.50 10.10 5.84
CA GLU A 27 -6.92 9.72 5.99
C GLU A 27 -7.14 8.24 5.69
N VAL A 28 -6.51 7.72 4.62
CA VAL A 28 -6.62 6.30 4.26
C VAL A 28 -5.91 5.41 5.28
N SER A 29 -4.80 5.88 5.86
CA SER A 29 -4.07 5.21 6.93
C SER A 29 -4.92 5.05 8.18
N ASP A 30 -5.58 6.13 8.60
CA ASP A 30 -6.48 6.16 9.76
C ASP A 30 -7.73 5.28 9.52
N CYS A 31 -8.37 5.44 8.36
CA CYS A 31 -9.59 4.71 8.00
C CYS A 31 -9.39 3.20 7.88
N LEU A 32 -8.30 2.76 7.24
CA LEU A 32 -8.02 1.33 7.02
C LEU A 32 -7.20 0.70 8.15
N GLY A 33 -6.74 1.48 9.14
CA GLY A 33 -5.88 1.01 10.23
C GLY A 33 -4.53 0.48 9.75
N VAL A 34 -4.05 0.95 8.59
CA VAL A 34 -2.75 0.57 8.02
C VAL A 34 -1.76 1.69 8.20
N SER A 35 -0.47 1.37 8.29
CA SER A 35 0.55 2.41 8.38
C SER A 35 0.71 3.16 7.06
N ALA A 36 0.84 4.49 7.13
CA ALA A 36 1.16 5.34 5.98
C ALA A 36 2.38 4.83 5.18
N HIS A 37 3.39 4.26 5.86
CA HIS A 37 4.54 3.63 5.21
C HIS A 37 4.14 2.49 4.26
N SER A 38 3.18 1.66 4.66
CA SER A 38 2.68 0.55 3.81
C SER A 38 1.97 1.09 2.57
N LEU A 39 1.18 2.14 2.73
CA LEU A 39 0.48 2.81 1.62
C LEU A 39 1.48 3.41 0.61
N TYR A 40 2.53 4.10 1.08
CA TYR A 40 3.60 4.58 0.19
C TYR A 40 4.29 3.45 -0.56
N LYS A 41 4.51 2.30 0.08
CA LYS A 41 5.09 1.12 -0.57
C LYS A 41 4.18 0.57 -1.65
N TRP A 42 2.86 0.55 -1.45
CA TRP A 42 1.90 0.08 -2.45
C TRP A 42 1.77 1.07 -3.60
N LEU A 43 1.70 2.38 -3.35
CA LEU A 43 1.76 3.44 -4.36
C LEU A 43 3.00 3.30 -5.27
N ARG A 44 4.17 3.04 -4.66
CA ARG A 44 5.43 2.79 -5.37
C ARG A 44 5.47 1.45 -6.09
N ALA A 45 4.64 0.48 -5.74
CA ALA A 45 4.55 -0.78 -6.47
C ALA A 45 3.73 -0.65 -7.76
N ILE A 46 2.79 0.32 -7.82
CA ILE A 46 1.96 0.55 -9.02
C ILE A 46 2.70 1.37 -10.08
N LYS A 47 3.60 2.26 -9.65
CA LYS A 47 4.57 2.88 -10.57
C LYS A 47 5.79 1.96 -10.64
N PRO A 48 6.05 1.22 -11.73
CA PRO A 48 7.17 0.31 -11.79
C PRO A 48 8.48 1.10 -11.89
N ASP A 49 8.96 1.61 -10.76
CA ASP A 49 10.37 1.93 -10.56
C ASP A 49 10.96 0.87 -9.63
N ASN A 50 11.71 -0.02 -10.26
CA ASN A 50 12.23 -1.29 -9.81
C ASN A 50 13.16 -1.19 -8.58
N SER A 51 12.64 -0.98 -7.37
CA SER A 51 13.41 -1.00 -6.12
C SER A 51 12.43 -1.18 -4.94
N VAL A 52 12.37 -2.28 -4.19
CA VAL A 52 13.47 -3.04 -3.57
C VAL A 52 12.94 -4.43 -3.22
N GLN A 53 13.60 -5.44 -3.75
CA GLN A 53 13.59 -6.82 -3.28
C GLN A 53 14.07 -6.79 -1.82
N HIS A 54 13.27 -7.26 -0.87
CA HIS A 54 13.71 -7.38 0.52
C HIS A 54 14.44 -8.71 0.65
N PRO A 55 15.78 -8.77 0.69
CA PRO A 55 16.48 -10.02 1.02
C PRO A 55 16.13 -10.34 2.47
N ARG A 56 15.32 -11.38 2.66
CA ARG A 56 15.16 -11.99 3.98
C ARG A 56 16.39 -12.85 4.20
N ILE A 57 17.31 -12.34 5.02
CA ILE A 57 18.38 -13.10 5.68
C ILE A 57 17.73 -14.10 6.64
#